data_AF-A0A9D5T155-F1
#
_entry.id   AF-A0A9D5T155-F1
#
_cell.length_a   1.000
_cell.length_b   1.000
_cell.length_c   1.000
_cell.angle_alpha   90.00
_cell.angle_beta   90.00
_cell.angle_gamma   90.00
#
_symmetry.space_group_name_H-M   'P 1'
#
loop_
_entity.id
_entity.type
_entity.pdbx_description
1 polymer ?
#
loop_
_entity_poly.entity_id
_entity_poly.type
_entity_poly.pdbx_seq_one_letter_code
_entity_poly.pdbx_strand_id
1 'polypeptide(L)'
;MEIKTIANELNSLAYHGRGIIIGKSADGKKAVTAYFIMGRSENSRNRVFVAEGDAMRTKAFDESKMTDPHLIIYYPVRVLGNKTIVTNGDQTDTLYELMDKQMTFEQALRTREFEDDKPNFTPRISGIIRLENDGMNYAMSILKSAEGDDSSCERFTYAYSNPIAGKAKFIHTYNCDGNPLPSFEGEPKTLELPDVSIDELTDLIWTNLNEDNKVSLFVRYIDIESGKAETRIVNKNK
;
A
#
# COMPACT_ATOMS: atom_id res chain seq x y z
N MET A 1 -3.18 -4.68 -22.25
CA MET A 1 -3.45 -4.47 -20.82
C MET A 1 -4.56 -3.43 -20.74
N GLU A 2 -5.69 -3.77 -20.15
CA GLU A 2 -6.84 -2.86 -20.03
C GLU A 2 -6.51 -1.79 -18.97
N ILE A 3 -6.67 -0.51 -19.35
CA ILE A 3 -6.55 0.61 -18.41
C ILE A 3 -7.93 0.82 -17.79
N LYS A 4 -8.01 0.90 -16.46
CA LYS A 4 -9.27 1.08 -15.73
C LYS A 4 -9.22 2.34 -14.87
N THR A 5 -10.39 2.91 -14.59
CA THR A 5 -10.53 3.94 -13.57
C THR A 5 -10.35 3.33 -12.18
N ILE A 6 -9.93 4.14 -11.22
CA ILE A 6 -9.85 3.73 -9.80
C ILE A 6 -11.19 3.17 -9.31
N ALA A 7 -12.30 3.86 -9.61
CA ALA A 7 -13.63 3.41 -9.22
C ALA A 7 -13.99 2.03 -9.79
N ASN A 8 -13.78 1.81 -11.09
CA ASN A 8 -14.09 0.52 -11.72
C ASN A 8 -13.25 -0.62 -11.15
N GLU A 9 -11.97 -0.35 -10.86
CA GLU A 9 -11.09 -1.37 -10.28
C GLU A 9 -11.49 -1.71 -8.84
N LEU A 10 -11.71 -0.71 -7.98
CA LEU A 10 -12.04 -0.94 -6.57
C LEU A 10 -13.41 -1.61 -6.39
N ASN A 11 -14.35 -1.39 -7.30
CA ASN A 11 -15.64 -2.09 -7.33
C ASN A 11 -15.59 -3.47 -8.01
N SER A 12 -14.47 -3.84 -8.64
CA SER A 12 -14.38 -5.12 -9.36
C SER A 12 -14.31 -6.33 -8.44
N LEU A 13 -13.92 -6.14 -7.18
CA LEU A 13 -13.80 -7.19 -6.16
C LEU A 13 -14.47 -6.75 -4.85
N ALA A 14 -15.14 -7.69 -4.19
CA ALA A 14 -15.71 -7.46 -2.86
C ALA A 14 -14.63 -7.20 -1.78
N TYR A 15 -13.43 -7.76 -1.97
CA TYR A 15 -12.36 -7.71 -0.97
C TYR A 15 -10.97 -7.76 -1.60
N HIS A 16 -10.27 -6.62 -1.58
CA HIS A 16 -8.87 -6.52 -2.02
C HIS A 16 -7.87 -6.80 -0.87
N GLY A 17 -8.35 -6.78 0.38
CA GLY A 17 -7.50 -6.80 1.57
C GLY A 17 -6.79 -5.47 1.77
N ARG A 18 -5.47 -5.43 1.57
CA ARG A 18 -4.69 -4.19 1.60
C ARG A 18 -4.31 -3.80 0.19
N GLY A 19 -4.29 -2.51 -0.10
CA GLY A 19 -3.99 -2.00 -1.44
C GLY A 19 -3.06 -0.80 -1.40
N ILE A 20 -2.11 -0.75 -2.33
CA ILE A 20 -1.19 0.38 -2.56
C ILE A 20 -1.39 0.86 -3.99
N ILE A 21 -1.67 2.16 -4.16
CA ILE A 21 -1.68 2.86 -5.44
C ILE A 21 -0.51 3.81 -5.45
N ILE A 22 0.36 3.78 -6.47
CA ILE A 22 1.43 4.75 -6.68
C ILE A 22 1.38 5.26 -8.11
N GLY A 23 1.44 6.58 -8.30
CA GLY A 23 1.37 7.20 -9.62
C GLY A 23 1.93 8.61 -9.66
N LYS A 24 1.77 9.24 -10.82
CA LYS A 24 2.16 10.63 -11.08
C LYS A 24 0.92 11.41 -11.52
N SER A 25 0.68 12.58 -10.91
CA SER A 25 -0.46 13.45 -11.24
C SER A 25 -0.51 13.78 -12.74
N ALA A 26 -1.69 14.16 -13.24
CA ALA A 26 -1.90 14.46 -14.65
C ALA A 26 -1.07 15.67 -15.12
N ASP A 27 -0.90 16.68 -14.28
CA ASP A 27 0.00 17.82 -14.52
C ASP A 27 1.49 17.47 -14.44
N GLY A 28 1.80 16.25 -13.99
CA GLY A 28 3.16 15.73 -13.86
C GLY A 28 3.97 16.32 -12.70
N LYS A 29 3.37 17.09 -11.79
CA LYS A 29 4.09 17.80 -10.72
C LYS A 29 4.10 17.06 -9.39
N LYS A 30 3.20 16.10 -9.17
CA LYS A 30 3.05 15.40 -7.90
C LYS A 30 3.28 13.90 -8.06
N ALA A 31 4.03 13.33 -7.12
CA ALA A 31 3.97 11.90 -6.82
C ALA A 31 2.73 11.64 -5.96
N VAL A 32 1.91 10.67 -6.36
CA VAL A 32 0.65 10.36 -5.69
C VAL A 32 0.72 8.95 -5.12
N THR A 33 0.32 8.79 -3.86
CA THR A 33 0.20 7.49 -3.20
C THR A 33 -1.11 7.37 -2.47
N ALA A 34 -1.73 6.20 -2.55
CA ALA A 34 -2.78 5.82 -1.62
C ALA A 34 -2.46 4.45 -1.01
N TYR A 35 -2.79 4.28 0.25
CA TYR A 35 -2.73 3.01 0.95
C TYR A 35 -4.02 2.81 1.73
N PHE A 36 -4.65 1.65 1.59
CA PHE A 36 -5.86 1.34 2.35
C PHE A 36 -5.82 -0.05 2.97
N ILE A 37 -6.58 -0.18 4.05
CA ILE A 37 -6.88 -1.44 4.71
C ILE A 37 -8.37 -1.72 4.59
N MET A 38 -8.67 -2.93 4.14
CA MET A 38 -9.96 -3.59 4.31
C MET A 38 -9.81 -4.73 5.32
N GLY A 39 -10.88 -5.05 6.06
CA GLY A 39 -10.88 -6.09 7.08
C GLY A 39 -12.21 -6.82 7.20
N ARG A 40 -12.14 -8.15 7.38
CA ARG A 40 -13.31 -9.04 7.58
C ARG A 40 -13.52 -9.45 9.04
N SER A 41 -12.44 -9.63 9.80
CA SER A 41 -12.49 -10.01 11.21
C SER A 41 -12.55 -8.78 12.12
N GLU A 42 -13.01 -8.97 13.36
CA GLU A 42 -13.01 -7.92 14.37
C GLU A 42 -11.60 -7.37 14.59
N ASN A 43 -10.58 -8.23 14.74
CA ASN A 43 -9.18 -7.80 14.90
C ASN A 43 -8.69 -6.98 13.69
N SER A 44 -9.04 -7.39 12.47
CA SER A 44 -8.63 -6.70 11.24
C SER A 44 -9.32 -5.34 11.07
N ARG A 45 -10.57 -5.22 11.55
CA ARG A 45 -11.37 -3.97 11.56
C ARG A 45 -11.00 -3.03 12.71
N ASN A 46 -10.37 -3.56 13.76
CA ASN A 46 -9.96 -2.81 14.94
C ASN A 46 -8.67 -2.00 14.71
N ARG A 47 -8.56 -1.32 13.57
CA ARG A 47 -7.36 -0.56 13.18
C ARG A 47 -7.71 0.87 12.78
N VAL A 48 -6.84 1.79 13.16
CA VAL A 48 -6.84 3.18 12.71
C VAL A 48 -5.45 3.60 12.28
N PHE A 49 -5.38 4.49 11.31
CA PHE A 49 -4.16 5.20 10.95
C PHE A 49 -4.00 6.45 11.79
N VAL A 50 -2.78 6.68 12.25
CA VAL A 50 -2.37 7.88 12.97
C VAL A 50 -1.11 8.43 12.31
N ALA A 51 -1.14 9.72 11.96
CA ALA A 51 0.04 10.41 11.45
C ALA A 51 1.03 10.66 12.58
N GLU A 52 2.32 10.41 12.33
CA GLU A 52 3.42 10.69 13.23
C GLU A 52 4.52 11.42 12.45
N GLY A 53 4.40 12.75 12.36
CA GLY A 53 5.23 13.57 11.46
C GLY A 53 4.99 13.17 10.00
N ASP A 54 6.07 12.86 9.28
CA ASP A 54 6.01 12.37 7.90
C ASP A 54 5.69 10.87 7.79
N ALA A 55 5.73 10.15 8.91
CA ALA A 55 5.37 8.73 8.98
C ALA A 55 3.87 8.54 9.28
N MET A 56 3.42 7.31 9.11
CA MET A 56 2.10 6.87 9.55
C MET A 56 2.25 5.56 10.28
N ARG A 57 1.52 5.41 11.39
CA ARG A 57 1.45 4.20 12.19
C ARG A 57 0.03 3.66 12.24
N THR A 58 -0.14 2.35 12.29
CA THR A 58 -1.40 1.73 12.69
C THR A 58 -1.49 1.66 14.22
N LYS A 59 -2.69 1.88 14.75
CA LYS A 59 -3.03 1.63 16.16
C LYS A 59 -4.30 0.80 16.23
N ALA A 60 -4.46 0.05 17.33
CA ALA A 60 -5.75 -0.54 17.64
C ALA A 60 -6.76 0.59 17.90
N PHE A 61 -7.99 0.44 17.42
CA PHE A 61 -9.06 1.38 17.78
C PHE A 61 -9.49 1.17 19.24
N ASP A 62 -9.69 -0.09 19.62
CA ASP A 62 -9.99 -0.55 20.97
C ASP A 62 -8.92 -1.58 21.38
N GLU A 63 -8.00 -1.19 22.25
CA GLU A 63 -6.91 -2.06 22.70
C GLU A 63 -7.40 -3.35 23.37
N SER A 64 -8.59 -3.34 23.97
CA SER A 64 -9.15 -4.51 24.66
C SER A 64 -9.57 -5.64 23.71
N LYS A 65 -9.78 -5.32 22.43
CA LYS A 65 -10.19 -6.25 21.37
C LYS A 65 -9.02 -6.78 20.54
N MET A 66 -7.81 -6.32 20.82
CA MET A 66 -6.61 -6.71 20.08
C MET A 66 -6.14 -8.07 20.57
N THR A 67 -6.18 -9.07 19.70
CA THR A 67 -5.75 -10.43 20.04
C THR A 67 -4.29 -10.67 19.69
N ASP A 68 -3.80 -10.06 18.61
CA ASP A 68 -2.42 -10.16 18.15
C ASP A 68 -1.95 -8.80 17.61
N PRO A 69 -0.99 -8.14 18.29
CA PRO A 69 -0.48 -6.85 17.86
C PRO A 69 0.48 -6.94 16.67
N HIS A 70 1.10 -8.09 16.39
CA HIS A 70 2.22 -8.21 15.45
C HIS A 70 1.83 -7.82 14.01
N LEU A 71 0.66 -8.26 13.55
CA LEU A 71 0.14 -7.95 12.21
C LEU A 71 -0.73 -6.69 12.18
N ILE A 72 -0.91 -6.04 13.33
CA ILE A 72 -1.85 -4.93 13.54
C ILE A 72 -1.11 -3.62 13.74
N ILE A 73 -0.02 -3.59 14.50
CA ILE A 73 0.73 -2.38 14.87
C ILE A 73 2.06 -2.36 14.13
N TYR A 74 2.14 -1.53 13.09
CA TYR A 74 3.35 -1.29 12.32
C TYR A 74 3.30 0.13 11.75
N TYR A 75 4.36 0.55 11.06
CA TYR A 75 4.37 1.78 10.29
C TYR A 75 4.04 1.48 8.83
N PRO A 76 2.84 1.77 8.29
CA PRO A 76 2.63 1.55 6.87
C PRO A 76 3.37 2.57 6.01
N VAL A 77 3.79 3.72 6.56
CA VAL A 77 4.53 4.77 5.82
C VAL A 77 5.72 5.25 6.64
N ARG A 78 6.90 5.26 6.03
CA ARG A 78 8.11 5.93 6.55
C ARG A 78 8.85 6.69 5.45
N VAL A 79 9.55 7.77 5.82
CA VAL A 79 10.32 8.61 4.91
C VAL A 79 11.80 8.55 5.25
N LEU A 80 12.62 8.11 4.30
CA LEU A 80 14.08 8.01 4.41
C LEU A 80 14.74 8.94 3.38
N GLY A 81 15.09 10.15 3.82
CA GLY A 81 15.62 11.19 2.94
C GLY A 81 14.64 11.51 1.81
N ASN A 82 15.03 11.26 0.56
CA ASN A 82 14.21 11.46 -0.63
C ASN A 82 13.29 10.27 -0.98
N LYS A 83 13.13 9.30 -0.09
CA LYS A 83 12.37 8.07 -0.32
C LYS A 83 11.14 8.01 0.58
N THR A 84 9.98 7.76 0.01
CA THR A 84 8.77 7.42 0.76
C THR A 84 8.49 5.93 0.59
N ILE A 85 8.51 5.19 1.69
CA ILE A 85 8.26 3.76 1.74
C ILE A 85 6.82 3.55 2.21
N VAL A 86 6.06 2.70 1.51
CA VAL A 86 4.68 2.36 1.85
C VAL A 86 4.49 0.84 1.79
N THR A 87 4.05 0.20 2.86
CA THR A 87 3.85 -1.26 2.89
C THR A 87 2.63 -1.66 3.73
N ASN A 88 2.20 -2.93 3.64
CA ASN A 88 1.10 -3.46 4.46
C ASN A 88 1.53 -4.17 5.76
N GLY A 89 2.77 -4.00 6.21
CA GLY A 89 3.24 -4.65 7.44
C GLY A 89 4.53 -4.05 7.99
N ASP A 90 5.12 -4.75 8.96
CA ASP A 90 6.38 -4.38 9.63
C ASP A 90 7.60 -4.41 8.70
N GLN A 91 7.50 -4.94 7.48
CA GLN A 91 8.56 -4.86 6.49
C GLN A 91 8.90 -3.42 6.09
N THR A 92 8.05 -2.43 6.40
CA THR A 92 8.40 -1.01 6.27
C THR A 92 9.64 -0.68 7.10
N ASP A 93 9.76 -1.19 8.33
CA ASP A 93 10.90 -0.92 9.19
C ASP A 93 12.14 -1.68 8.72
N THR A 94 11.96 -2.92 8.26
CA THR A 94 13.05 -3.68 7.59
C THR A 94 13.61 -2.89 6.39
N LEU A 95 12.74 -2.36 5.52
CA LEU A 95 13.15 -1.53 4.39
C LEU A 95 13.87 -0.27 4.87
N TYR A 96 13.30 0.45 5.83
CA TYR A 96 13.88 1.68 6.36
C TYR A 96 15.31 1.46 6.88
N GLU A 97 15.50 0.46 7.75
CA GLU A 97 16.78 0.19 8.41
C GLU A 97 17.85 -0.36 7.46
N LEU A 98 17.47 -1.28 6.56
CA LEU A 98 18.43 -1.89 5.64
C LEU A 98 18.82 -0.94 4.52
N MET A 99 17.90 -0.08 4.06
CA MET A 99 18.21 0.94 3.07
C MET A 99 19.04 2.09 3.63
N ASP A 100 18.88 2.43 4.91
CA ASP A 100 19.79 3.36 5.60
C ASP A 100 21.23 2.81 5.60
N LYS A 101 21.36 1.48 5.72
CA LYS A 101 22.61 0.71 5.55
C LYS A 101 22.98 0.43 4.08
N GLN A 102 22.44 1.20 3.14
CA GLN A 102 22.76 1.17 1.71
C GLN A 102 22.35 -0.12 0.96
N MET A 103 21.47 -0.96 1.52
CA MET A 103 20.88 -2.07 0.77
C MET A 103 19.82 -1.55 -0.21
N THR A 104 19.64 -2.24 -1.34
CA THR A 104 18.55 -1.93 -2.26
C THR A 104 17.20 -2.40 -1.70
N PHE A 105 16.11 -1.89 -2.28
CA PHE A 105 14.74 -2.30 -1.95
C PHE A 105 14.55 -3.82 -2.05
N GLU A 106 15.08 -4.44 -3.12
CA GLU A 106 15.01 -5.88 -3.36
C GLU A 106 15.88 -6.67 -2.39
N GLN A 107 17.10 -6.18 -2.09
CA GLN A 107 17.99 -6.84 -1.14
C GLN A 107 17.37 -6.86 0.26
N ALA A 108 16.75 -5.76 0.68
CA ALA A 108 16.06 -5.69 1.96
C ALA A 108 14.87 -6.65 2.02
N LEU A 109 14.03 -6.70 0.98
CA LEU A 109 12.85 -7.60 0.94
C LEU A 109 13.19 -9.09 0.82
N ARG A 110 14.39 -9.46 0.36
CA ARG A 110 14.86 -10.86 0.40
C ARG A 110 14.98 -11.43 1.80
N THR A 111 15.03 -10.58 2.83
CA THR A 111 15.05 -11.01 4.25
C THR A 111 13.66 -11.31 4.81
N ARG A 112 12.61 -11.09 4.01
CA ARG A 112 11.20 -11.26 4.40
C ARG A 112 10.52 -12.27 3.48
N GLU A 113 9.36 -12.73 3.94
CA GLU A 113 8.44 -13.61 3.22
C GLU A 113 7.02 -13.05 3.33
N PHE A 114 5.99 -13.80 2.95
CA PHE A 114 4.59 -13.46 3.25
C PHE A 114 4.32 -13.37 4.77
N GLU A 115 3.10 -12.98 5.17
CA GLU A 115 2.69 -12.96 6.57
C GLU A 115 2.48 -14.39 7.10
N ASP A 116 2.85 -14.63 8.36
CA ASP A 116 2.76 -15.92 9.05
C ASP A 116 1.34 -16.21 9.59
N ASP A 117 0.30 -15.80 8.85
CA ASP A 117 -1.11 -15.80 9.26
C ASP A 117 -1.89 -16.99 8.68
N LYS A 118 -1.44 -18.21 9.00
CA LYS A 118 -2.10 -19.47 8.59
C LYS A 118 -3.63 -19.39 8.79
N PRO A 119 -4.45 -19.83 7.82
CA PRO A 119 -4.07 -20.45 6.53
C PRO A 119 -3.98 -19.46 5.35
N ASN A 120 -3.98 -18.14 5.59
CA ASN A 120 -4.09 -17.16 4.50
C ASN A 120 -2.74 -16.87 3.82
N PHE A 121 -1.62 -16.94 4.55
CA PHE A 121 -0.29 -16.63 4.03
C PHE A 121 -0.25 -15.30 3.29
N THR A 122 -0.77 -14.27 3.95
CA THR A 122 -1.12 -13.04 3.29
C THR A 122 0.09 -12.41 2.63
N PRO A 123 -0.01 -11.99 1.35
CA PRO A 123 1.11 -11.35 0.71
C PRO A 123 1.57 -10.07 1.40
N ARG A 124 2.88 -9.88 1.44
CA ARG A 124 3.50 -8.60 1.79
C ARG A 124 3.66 -7.77 0.53
N ILE A 125 2.84 -6.73 0.40
CA ILE A 125 2.95 -5.73 -0.66
C ILE A 125 3.75 -4.52 -0.14
N SER A 126 4.63 -4.02 -0.99
CA SER A 126 5.51 -2.90 -0.68
C SER A 126 5.61 -1.97 -1.88
N GLY A 127 5.78 -0.68 -1.61
CA GLY A 127 6.04 0.35 -2.60
C GLY A 127 7.08 1.33 -2.07
N ILE A 128 7.89 1.86 -2.97
CA ILE A 128 8.86 2.91 -2.65
C ILE A 128 8.86 3.95 -3.76
N ILE A 129 8.66 5.20 -3.38
CA ILE A 129 8.82 6.36 -4.26
C ILE A 129 10.15 7.00 -3.94
N ARG A 130 10.89 7.37 -4.98
CA ARG A 130 12.12 8.14 -4.86
C ARG A 130 12.01 9.40 -5.71
N LEU A 131 12.29 10.54 -5.10
CA LEU A 131 12.40 11.82 -5.80
C LEU A 131 13.86 12.11 -6.13
N GLU A 132 14.17 12.39 -7.39
CA GLU A 132 15.53 12.74 -7.84
C GLU A 132 15.50 13.70 -9.02
N ASN A 133 16.37 14.72 -8.99
CA ASN A 133 16.60 15.64 -10.11
C ASN A 133 15.29 16.17 -10.74
N ASP A 134 14.39 16.70 -9.90
CA ASP A 134 13.05 17.19 -10.29
C ASP A 134 12.15 16.13 -10.97
N GLY A 135 12.48 14.86 -10.79
CA GLY A 135 11.74 13.70 -11.26
C GLY A 135 11.35 12.75 -10.13
N MET A 136 10.59 11.73 -10.50
CA MET A 136 10.24 10.63 -9.61
C MET A 136 10.43 9.29 -10.31
N ASN A 137 10.84 8.28 -9.55
CA ASN A 137 10.65 6.89 -9.92
C ASN A 137 10.00 6.16 -8.75
N TYR A 138 9.47 4.96 -9.01
CA TYR A 138 9.02 4.09 -7.93
C TYR A 138 9.20 2.63 -8.28
N ALA A 139 9.21 1.79 -7.25
CA ALA A 139 9.13 0.36 -7.37
C ALA A 139 8.00 -0.18 -6.50
N MET A 140 7.45 -1.33 -6.89
CA MET A 140 6.48 -2.09 -6.11
C MET A 140 6.95 -3.53 -6.00
N SER A 141 6.60 -4.21 -4.91
CA SER A 141 6.94 -5.60 -4.69
C SER A 141 5.79 -6.34 -4.01
N ILE A 142 5.72 -7.65 -4.28
CA ILE A 142 4.87 -8.60 -3.57
C ILE A 142 5.70 -9.83 -3.21
N LEU A 143 5.60 -10.25 -1.95
CA LEU A 143 6.10 -11.53 -1.43
C LEU A 143 4.90 -12.39 -1.08
N LYS A 144 4.77 -13.58 -1.66
CA LYS A 144 3.60 -14.44 -1.51
C LYS A 144 3.97 -15.93 -1.49
N SER A 145 3.11 -16.76 -0.90
CA SER A 145 3.25 -18.21 -0.95
C SER A 145 2.93 -18.73 -2.36
N ALA A 146 3.71 -19.68 -2.88
CA ALA A 146 3.38 -20.37 -4.12
C ALA A 146 2.16 -21.28 -3.89
N GLU A 147 1.02 -20.97 -4.51
CA GLU A 147 -0.20 -21.79 -4.43
C GLU A 147 -0.68 -22.11 -3.00
N GLY A 148 -0.32 -21.28 -2.01
CA GLY A 148 -0.65 -21.48 -0.59
C GLY A 148 0.29 -22.44 0.16
N ASP A 149 1.42 -22.81 -0.43
CA ASP A 149 2.48 -23.61 0.22
C ASP A 149 3.35 -22.72 1.13
N ASP A 150 3.39 -23.04 2.42
CA ASP A 150 4.12 -22.28 3.45
C ASP A 150 5.64 -22.47 3.39
N SER A 151 6.12 -23.44 2.62
CA SER A 151 7.54 -23.69 2.39
C SER A 151 8.10 -22.96 1.17
N SER A 152 7.24 -22.34 0.35
CA SER A 152 7.60 -21.75 -0.93
C SER A 152 7.21 -20.28 -1.03
N CYS A 153 8.19 -19.37 -0.87
CA CYS A 153 7.98 -17.93 -1.02
C CYS A 153 8.45 -17.42 -2.40
N GLU A 154 7.50 -16.89 -3.17
CA GLU A 154 7.75 -16.17 -4.41
C GLU A 154 7.93 -14.67 -4.15
N ARG A 155 8.88 -14.06 -4.86
CA ARG A 155 9.25 -12.64 -4.68
C ARG A 155 9.30 -11.93 -6.02
N PHE A 156 8.45 -10.93 -6.18
CA PHE A 156 8.36 -10.15 -7.42
C PHE A 156 8.65 -8.68 -7.13
N THR A 157 9.35 -8.02 -8.06
CA THR A 157 9.60 -6.58 -8.01
C THR A 157 9.36 -5.97 -9.38
N TYR A 158 8.68 -4.82 -9.40
CA TYR A 158 8.31 -4.07 -10.58
C TYR A 158 8.84 -2.65 -10.44
N ALA A 159 9.68 -2.20 -11.38
CA ALA A 159 10.31 -0.89 -11.36
C ALA A 159 9.74 0.03 -12.44
N TYR A 160 9.53 1.29 -12.08
CA TYR A 160 8.95 2.33 -12.93
C TYR A 160 9.84 3.57 -12.91
N SER A 161 10.84 3.60 -13.80
CA SER A 161 11.88 4.65 -13.81
C SER A 161 11.37 6.02 -14.26
N ASN A 162 10.40 6.06 -15.16
CA ASN A 162 9.79 7.30 -15.68
C ASN A 162 8.26 7.16 -15.70
N PRO A 163 7.59 7.36 -14.55
CA PRO A 163 6.15 7.27 -14.46
C PRO A 163 5.43 8.20 -15.44
N ILE A 164 4.42 7.67 -16.13
CA ILE A 164 3.58 8.42 -17.05
C ILE A 164 2.62 9.29 -16.23
N ALA A 165 2.53 10.58 -16.56
CA ALA A 165 1.57 11.50 -15.93
C ALA A 165 0.13 11.02 -16.15
N GLY A 166 -0.72 11.17 -15.14
CA GLY A 166 -2.12 10.73 -15.16
C GLY A 166 -2.29 9.21 -15.08
N LYS A 167 -1.22 8.46 -14.73
CA LYS A 167 -1.28 7.01 -14.53
C LYS A 167 -0.76 6.60 -13.17
N ALA A 168 -1.35 5.53 -12.65
CA ALA A 168 -0.92 4.88 -11.43
C ALA A 168 -0.84 3.36 -11.61
N LYS A 169 -0.12 2.72 -10.69
CA LYS A 169 -0.04 1.28 -10.53
C LYS A 169 -0.68 0.89 -9.22
N PHE A 170 -1.44 -0.19 -9.26
CA PHE A 170 -2.18 -0.72 -8.12
C PHE A 170 -1.77 -2.16 -7.85
N ILE A 171 -1.34 -2.41 -6.62
CA ILE A 171 -1.06 -3.75 -6.11
C ILE A 171 -1.88 -3.96 -4.84
N HIS A 172 -2.39 -5.17 -4.66
CA HIS A 172 -3.19 -5.53 -3.51
C HIS A 172 -2.88 -6.96 -3.04
N THR A 173 -3.40 -7.35 -1.88
CA THR A 173 -3.03 -8.63 -1.27
C THR A 173 -3.80 -9.83 -1.82
N TYR A 174 -5.08 -9.67 -2.21
CA TYR A 174 -5.92 -10.81 -2.58
C TYR A 174 -6.64 -10.64 -3.91
N ASN A 175 -6.79 -11.73 -4.66
CA ASN A 175 -7.47 -11.75 -5.96
C ASN A 175 -9.01 -11.68 -5.87
N CYS A 176 -9.59 -12.15 -4.77
CA CYS A 176 -11.01 -12.06 -4.48
C CYS A 176 -11.26 -12.39 -3.00
N ASP A 177 -12.52 -12.37 -2.60
CA ASP A 177 -12.93 -12.94 -1.32
C ASP A 177 -12.81 -14.48 -1.35
N GLY A 178 -12.63 -15.12 -0.20
CA GLY A 178 -12.39 -16.57 -0.13
C GLY A 178 -11.99 -17.07 1.27
N ASN A 179 -11.92 -18.39 1.42
CA ASN A 179 -11.48 -19.06 2.65
C ASN A 179 -10.71 -20.37 2.33
N PRO A 180 -9.36 -20.38 2.38
CA PRO A 180 -8.46 -19.26 2.65
C PRO A 180 -8.52 -18.17 1.57
N LEU A 181 -7.98 -17.00 1.86
CA LEU A 181 -7.93 -15.90 0.90
C LEU A 181 -6.92 -16.18 -0.23
N PRO A 182 -7.33 -16.16 -1.50
CA PRO A 182 -6.40 -16.36 -2.61
C PRO A 182 -5.50 -15.12 -2.78
N SER A 183 -4.18 -15.34 -2.75
CA SER A 183 -3.18 -14.31 -2.99
C SER A 183 -3.34 -13.64 -4.35
N PHE A 184 -2.91 -12.38 -4.44
CA PHE A 184 -2.89 -11.65 -5.72
C PHE A 184 -1.93 -12.28 -6.74
N GLU A 185 -2.36 -12.34 -8.00
CA GLU A 185 -1.60 -12.90 -9.12
C GLU A 185 -1.35 -11.87 -10.22
N GLY A 186 -0.16 -11.92 -10.81
CA GLY A 186 0.23 -11.08 -11.95
C GLY A 186 0.91 -9.76 -11.60
N GLU A 187 1.06 -8.91 -12.60
CA GLU A 187 1.70 -7.59 -12.50
C GLU A 187 0.77 -6.54 -11.85
N PRO A 188 1.31 -5.46 -11.24
CA PRO A 188 0.50 -4.35 -10.75
C PRO A 188 -0.40 -3.76 -11.84
N LYS A 189 -1.69 -3.64 -11.53
CA LYS A 189 -2.73 -3.17 -12.45
C LYS A 189 -2.51 -1.70 -12.80
N THR A 190 -2.79 -1.32 -14.04
CA THR A 190 -2.66 0.07 -14.50
C THR A 190 -3.97 0.81 -14.31
N LEU A 191 -3.92 1.93 -13.58
CA LEU A 191 -5.07 2.79 -13.34
C LEU A 191 -4.90 4.16 -13.99
N GLU A 192 -6.01 4.75 -14.43
CA GLU A 192 -6.09 6.18 -14.71
C GLU A 192 -6.11 6.95 -13.38
N LEU A 193 -5.22 7.92 -13.26
CA LEU A 193 -5.19 8.82 -12.13
C LEU A 193 -5.86 10.15 -12.56
N PRO A 194 -7.03 10.48 -12.00
CA PRO A 194 -7.76 11.67 -12.40
C PRO A 194 -7.01 12.95 -12.00
N ASP A 195 -7.21 14.02 -12.77
CA ASP A 195 -6.65 15.34 -12.47
C ASP A 195 -7.52 16.07 -11.43
N VAL A 196 -7.36 15.67 -10.18
CA VAL A 196 -8.17 16.13 -9.04
C VAL A 196 -7.32 16.42 -7.81
N SER A 197 -7.86 17.21 -6.90
CA SER A 197 -7.24 17.50 -5.60
C SER A 197 -7.09 16.23 -4.75
N ILE A 198 -6.25 16.31 -3.72
CA ILE A 198 -6.07 15.20 -2.77
C ILE A 198 -7.38 14.84 -2.06
N ASP A 199 -8.23 15.83 -1.77
CA ASP A 199 -9.51 15.63 -1.11
C ASP A 199 -10.47 14.84 -2.02
N GLU A 200 -10.60 15.25 -3.29
CA GLU A 200 -11.41 14.54 -4.28
C GLU A 200 -10.89 13.11 -4.55
N LEU A 201 -9.57 12.90 -4.61
CA LEU A 201 -9.01 11.56 -4.75
C LEU A 201 -9.29 10.70 -3.52
N THR A 202 -9.17 11.29 -2.32
CA THR A 202 -9.45 10.62 -1.05
C THR A 202 -10.91 10.16 -1.01
N ASP A 203 -11.84 11.03 -1.36
CA ASP A 203 -13.27 10.71 -1.42
C ASP A 203 -13.57 9.67 -2.50
N LEU A 204 -12.98 9.80 -3.69
CA LEU A 204 -13.12 8.82 -4.76
C LEU A 204 -12.72 7.42 -4.30
N ILE A 205 -11.56 7.27 -3.66
CA ILE A 205 -11.11 5.97 -3.17
C ILE A 205 -12.03 5.49 -2.05
N TRP A 206 -12.28 6.32 -1.04
CA TRP A 206 -13.03 5.93 0.16
C TRP A 206 -14.48 5.49 -0.12
N THR A 207 -15.13 6.14 -1.08
CA THR A 207 -16.51 5.84 -1.47
C THR A 207 -16.62 4.60 -2.36
N ASN A 208 -15.54 4.22 -3.05
CA ASN A 208 -15.51 3.05 -3.92
C ASN A 208 -14.88 1.81 -3.25
N LEU A 209 -14.35 1.92 -2.03
CA LEU A 209 -14.05 0.76 -1.20
C LEU A 209 -15.36 0.16 -0.68
N ASN A 210 -15.44 -1.17 -0.65
CA ASN A 210 -16.60 -1.88 -0.10
C ASN A 210 -16.93 -1.39 1.32
N GLU A 211 -18.17 -0.95 1.53
CA GLU A 211 -18.61 -0.28 2.76
C GLU A 211 -18.43 -1.16 4.00
N ASP A 212 -18.76 -2.45 3.90
CA ASP A 212 -18.67 -3.38 5.03
C ASP A 212 -17.23 -3.69 5.43
N ASN A 213 -16.32 -3.65 4.46
CA ASN A 213 -14.95 -4.11 4.64
C ASN A 213 -13.93 -2.98 4.78
N LYS A 214 -14.20 -1.73 4.38
CA LYS A 214 -13.23 -0.63 4.50
C LYS A 214 -12.92 -0.30 5.97
N VAL A 215 -11.66 -0.05 6.28
CA VAL A 215 -11.18 0.23 7.65
C VAL A 215 -10.52 1.60 7.70
N SER A 216 -9.45 1.78 6.93
CA SER A 216 -8.67 3.02 6.91
C SER A 216 -8.10 3.29 5.53
N LEU A 217 -7.95 4.56 5.20
CA LEU A 217 -7.35 5.07 3.97
C LEU A 217 -6.34 6.16 4.31
N PHE A 218 -5.20 6.11 3.64
CA PHE A 218 -4.17 7.12 3.60
C PHE A 218 -3.99 7.55 2.15
N VAL A 219 -3.94 8.85 1.90
CA VAL A 219 -3.59 9.43 0.60
C VAL A 219 -2.51 10.49 0.82
N ARG A 220 -1.49 10.51 -0.04
CA ARG A 220 -0.42 11.50 0.00
C ARG A 220 -0.08 11.99 -1.40
N TYR A 221 0.00 13.32 -1.52
CA TYR A 221 0.57 14.01 -2.67
C TYR A 221 1.92 14.57 -2.24
N ILE A 222 2.96 14.34 -3.03
CA ILE A 222 4.29 14.90 -2.79
C ILE A 222 4.66 15.74 -3.99
N ASP A 223 4.93 17.03 -3.76
CA ASP A 223 5.48 17.90 -4.79
C ASP A 223 6.85 17.39 -5.23
N ILE A 224 7.01 17.12 -6.53
CA ILE A 224 8.23 16.48 -7.04
C ILE A 224 9.43 17.42 -6.94
N GLU A 225 9.22 18.72 -7.18
CA GLU A 225 10.27 19.74 -7.15
C GLU A 225 10.70 20.06 -5.71
N SER A 226 9.75 20.39 -4.83
CA SER A 226 10.05 20.82 -3.47
C SER A 226 10.10 19.71 -2.42
N GLY A 227 9.63 18.50 -2.74
CA GLY A 227 9.50 17.39 -1.80
C GLY A 227 8.41 17.57 -0.74
N LYS A 228 7.64 18.68 -0.77
CA LYS A 228 6.60 18.95 0.23
C LYS A 228 5.43 18.00 0.08
N ALA A 229 5.05 17.35 1.17
CA ALA A 229 3.96 16.40 1.21
C ALA A 229 2.68 16.99 1.79
N GLU A 230 1.55 16.63 1.19
CA GLU A 230 0.21 16.81 1.75
C GLU A 230 -0.41 15.43 1.97
N THR A 231 -1.06 15.23 3.11
CA THR A 231 -1.61 13.92 3.51
C THR A 231 -3.08 14.04 3.91
N ARG A 232 -3.86 13.01 3.59
CA ARG A 232 -5.19 12.76 4.15
C ARG A 232 -5.25 11.36 4.75
N ILE A 233 -5.92 11.26 5.90
CA ILE A 233 -6.20 10.01 6.59
C ILE A 233 -7.70 9.96 6.84
N VAL A 234 -8.33 8.84 6.47
CA VAL A 234 -9.72 8.53 6.78
C VAL A 234 -9.74 7.21 7.54
N ASN A 235 -10.39 7.20 8.69
CA ASN A 235 -10.64 5.99 9.47
C ASN A 235 -12.15 5.80 9.61
N LYS A 236 -12.63 4.55 9.45
CA LYS A 236 -14.02 4.19 9.71
C LYS A 236 -14.36 4.32 11.20
N ASN A 237 -13.45 3.87 12.06
CA ASN A 237 -13.54 4.01 13.50
C ASN A 237 -12.72 5.23 13.96
N LYS A 238 -13.20 5.97 14.96
CA LYS A 238 -12.58 7.21 15.47
C LYS A 238 -12.61 7.25 16.99
#